data_AF-A0A7Y3GCM1-F1
#
_entry.id   AF-A0A7Y3GCM1-F1
#
_cell.length_a   1.000
_cell.length_b   1.000
_cell.length_c   1.000
_cell.angle_alpha   90.00
_cell.angle_beta   90.00
_cell.angle_gamma   90.00
#
_symmetry.space_group_name_H-M   'P 1'
#
loop_
_entity.id
_entity.type
_entity.pdbx_description
1 polymer ?
#
loop_
_entity_poly.entity_id
_entity_poly.type
_entity_poly.pdbx_seq_one_letter_code
_entity_poly.pdbx_strand_id
1 'polypeptide(L)'
;MPRDLTGFLWLLKLGALANLYFLADTFALAGGADPHIVVPAQILFAVSAHRCLFPNRYEDDVVLHDSFLSSTFVTRVLATFVEIAWIHQLAHVLRVLDAGQTGWVTAFSWWMVVQVVVSQGFVWGAILTGRLSLYFFEEAGWAVIFVLNTVASAYLYGMYGTLDAAGDARLLLQLNLLFGAVYLPWQVVHLRALRADALASVSPAARDGGTIRDRLRRSLHDRKRATDAASWGGWIGLVWMAAYWAVLIPPWVHQIVRVLGTR
;
A
#
# COMPACT_ATOMS: atom_id res chain seq x y z
N MET A 1 -19.27 12.53 10.74
CA MET A 1 -17.80 12.35 10.90
C MET A 1 -17.28 13.44 11.84
N PRO A 2 -16.33 13.16 12.75
CA PRO A 2 -15.71 14.20 13.56
C PRO A 2 -15.15 15.30 12.67
N ARG A 3 -15.36 16.57 13.03
CA ARG A 3 -14.79 17.70 12.28
C ARG A 3 -13.29 17.82 12.49
N ASP A 4 -12.80 17.40 13.66
CA ASP A 4 -11.39 17.39 14.04
C ASP A 4 -10.91 15.94 14.25
N LEU A 5 -9.79 15.61 13.63
CA LEU A 5 -9.15 14.29 13.63
C LEU A 5 -7.89 14.26 14.48
N THR A 6 -7.59 15.31 15.24
CA THR A 6 -6.37 15.37 16.07
C THR A 6 -6.15 14.10 16.87
N GLY A 7 -7.15 13.63 17.62
CA GLY A 7 -7.04 12.38 18.40
C GLY A 7 -6.67 11.16 17.55
N PHE A 8 -7.34 10.99 16.40
CA PHE A 8 -7.04 9.88 15.49
C PHE A 8 -5.62 9.96 14.93
N LEU A 9 -5.18 11.13 14.47
CA LEU A 9 -3.84 11.34 13.91
C LEU A 9 -2.74 11.08 14.94
N TRP A 10 -2.98 11.41 16.22
CA TRP A 10 -2.05 11.08 17.30
C TRP A 10 -2.06 9.59 17.67
N LEU A 11 -3.20 8.92 17.59
CA LEU A 11 -3.31 7.47 17.82
C LEU A 11 -2.54 6.65 16.79
N LEU A 12 -2.28 7.16 15.58
CA LEU A 12 -1.42 6.50 14.60
C LEU A 12 -0.03 6.19 15.14
N LYS A 13 0.46 6.95 16.13
CA LYS A 13 1.76 6.68 16.78
C LYS A 13 1.81 5.33 17.48
N LEU A 14 0.68 4.79 17.92
CA LEU A 14 0.61 3.41 18.41
C LEU A 14 0.89 2.41 17.29
N GLY A 15 0.46 2.71 16.07
CA GLY A 15 0.83 1.95 14.87
C GLY A 15 2.34 1.96 14.62
N ALA A 16 3.04 3.06 14.93
CA ALA A 16 4.49 3.10 14.83
C ALA A 16 5.15 2.12 15.81
N LEU A 17 4.67 2.03 17.05
CA LEU A 17 5.17 1.06 18.03
C LEU A 17 4.94 -0.38 17.57
N ALA A 18 3.76 -0.70 17.03
CA ALA A 18 3.46 -2.02 16.49
C ALA A 18 4.39 -2.38 15.33
N ASN A 19 4.62 -1.46 14.39
CA ASN A 19 5.54 -1.67 13.28
C ASN A 19 7.00 -1.84 13.74
N LEU A 20 7.45 -1.07 14.74
CA LEU A 20 8.79 -1.25 15.30
C LEU A 20 8.95 -2.61 15.98
N TYR A 21 7.90 -3.10 16.66
CA TYR A 21 7.86 -4.45 17.19
C TYR A 21 7.98 -5.50 16.07
N PHE A 22 7.17 -5.40 15.01
CA PHE A 22 7.26 -6.34 13.88
C PHE A 22 8.64 -6.29 13.22
N LEU A 23 9.22 -5.10 13.04
CA LEU A 23 10.56 -4.93 12.50
C LEU A 23 11.61 -5.65 13.37
N ALA A 24 11.59 -5.43 14.68
CA ALA A 24 12.50 -6.09 15.60
C ALA A 24 12.35 -7.62 15.56
N ASP A 25 11.12 -8.12 15.52
CA ASP A 25 10.82 -9.55 15.42
C ASP A 25 11.37 -10.15 14.11
N THR A 26 11.25 -9.44 12.97
CA THR A 26 11.84 -9.94 11.72
C THR A 26 13.36 -10.08 11.76
N PHE A 27 14.07 -9.23 12.51
CA PHE A 27 15.51 -9.39 12.66
C PHE A 27 15.86 -10.62 13.50
N ALA A 28 15.06 -10.95 14.51
CA ALA A 28 15.24 -12.18 15.29
C ALA A 28 14.97 -13.44 14.45
N LEU A 29 14.03 -13.36 13.51
CA LEU A 29 13.65 -14.47 12.62
C LEU A 29 14.56 -14.61 11.38
N ALA A 30 15.47 -13.66 11.12
CA ALA A 30 16.24 -13.60 9.87
C ALA A 30 17.33 -14.68 9.70
N GLY A 31 17.64 -15.47 10.73
CA GLY A 31 18.70 -16.48 10.70
C GLY A 31 18.37 -17.66 9.76
N GLY A 32 18.75 -17.54 8.48
CA GLY A 32 18.50 -18.57 7.45
C GLY A 32 17.24 -18.34 6.61
N ALA A 33 16.50 -17.26 6.87
CA ALA A 33 15.25 -16.93 6.22
C ALA A 33 15.43 -16.52 4.74
N ASP A 34 14.42 -16.78 3.92
CA ASP A 34 14.38 -16.29 2.53
C ASP A 34 14.42 -14.75 2.48
N PRO A 35 15.46 -14.13 1.88
CA PRO A 35 15.58 -12.68 1.81
C PRO A 35 14.46 -12.02 1.01
N HIS A 36 13.85 -12.72 0.04
CA HIS A 36 12.70 -12.22 -0.72
C HIS A 36 11.41 -12.14 0.11
N ILE A 37 11.39 -12.78 1.28
CA ILE A 37 10.32 -12.64 2.28
C ILE A 37 10.69 -11.60 3.32
N VAL A 38 11.89 -11.69 3.93
CA VAL A 38 12.22 -10.86 5.10
C VAL A 38 12.55 -9.42 4.75
N VAL A 39 13.34 -9.17 3.69
CA VAL A 39 13.78 -7.81 3.35
C VAL A 39 12.59 -6.90 2.97
N PRO A 40 11.64 -7.33 2.12
CA PRO A 40 10.45 -6.53 1.86
C PRO A 40 9.62 -6.22 3.10
N ALA A 41 9.50 -7.17 4.03
CA ALA A 41 8.78 -6.96 5.28
C ALA A 41 9.46 -5.89 6.15
N GLN A 42 10.79 -5.95 6.28
CA GLN A 42 11.56 -4.95 7.03
C GLN A 42 11.39 -3.55 6.45
N ILE A 43 11.46 -3.41 5.11
CA ILE A 43 11.18 -2.16 4.41
C ILE A 43 9.77 -1.69 4.76
N LEU A 44 8.79 -2.60 4.73
CA LEU A 44 7.41 -2.26 5.02
C LEU A 44 7.19 -1.78 6.44
N PHE A 45 7.76 -2.47 7.44
CA PHE A 45 7.61 -2.06 8.83
C PHE A 45 8.32 -0.74 9.12
N ALA A 46 9.53 -0.53 8.58
CA ALA A 46 10.25 0.72 8.74
C ALA A 46 9.49 1.90 8.13
N VAL A 47 8.99 1.76 6.89
CA VAL A 47 8.24 2.81 6.20
C VAL A 47 6.88 3.03 6.84
N SER A 48 6.18 1.96 7.26
CA SER A 48 4.91 2.05 7.99
C SER A 48 5.07 2.79 9.32
N ALA A 49 6.13 2.50 10.08
CA ALA A 49 6.45 3.24 11.30
C ALA A 49 6.67 4.73 11.00
N HIS A 50 7.42 5.05 9.95
CA HIS A 50 7.60 6.43 9.50
C HIS A 50 6.27 7.10 9.13
N ARG A 51 5.41 6.44 8.35
CA ARG A 51 4.08 6.95 7.94
C ARG A 51 3.13 7.18 9.11
N CYS A 52 3.25 6.37 10.16
CA CYS A 52 2.52 6.55 11.42
C CYS A 52 3.02 7.73 12.25
N LEU A 53 4.34 8.01 12.23
CA LEU A 53 4.94 9.15 12.94
C LEU A 53 4.76 10.47 12.18
N PHE A 54 4.81 10.43 10.85
CA PHE A 54 4.72 11.58 9.96
C PHE A 54 3.60 11.36 8.93
N PRO A 55 2.33 11.25 9.38
CA PRO A 55 1.23 11.05 8.45
C PRO A 55 1.12 12.27 7.53
N ASN A 56 0.87 11.98 6.26
CA ASN A 56 0.52 13.00 5.29
C ASN A 56 -0.48 12.47 4.26
N ARG A 57 -1.13 13.40 3.58
CA ARG A 57 -1.92 13.19 2.39
C ARG A 57 -1.27 13.97 1.25
N TYR A 58 -0.97 13.26 0.17
CA TYR A 58 -0.26 13.82 -0.98
C TYR A 58 -1.09 14.88 -1.71
N GLU A 59 -2.41 14.70 -1.72
CA GLU A 59 -3.36 15.69 -2.22
C GLU A 59 -3.35 16.92 -1.31
N ASP A 60 -2.99 18.07 -1.88
CA ASP A 60 -2.85 19.38 -1.22
C ASP A 60 -1.75 19.48 -0.14
N ASP A 61 -0.77 18.57 -0.17
CA ASP A 61 0.41 18.58 0.71
C ASP A 61 0.06 18.68 2.21
N VAL A 62 -0.99 17.97 2.63
CA VAL A 62 -1.53 18.05 3.99
C VAL A 62 -0.71 17.21 4.96
N VAL A 63 -0.30 17.80 6.07
CA VAL A 63 0.56 17.16 7.08
C VAL A 63 0.04 17.36 8.51
N LEU A 64 0.39 16.44 9.40
CA LEU A 64 0.23 16.66 10.85
C LEU A 64 1.36 17.53 11.43
N HIS A 65 2.59 17.27 10.98
CA HIS A 65 3.81 17.90 11.44
C HIS A 65 4.42 18.75 10.33
N ASP A 66 4.74 20.00 10.61
CA ASP A 66 5.51 20.84 9.69
C ASP A 66 7.00 20.49 9.80
N SER A 67 7.39 19.39 9.14
CA SER A 67 8.75 18.88 9.09
C SER A 67 9.07 18.40 7.69
N PHE A 68 10.33 18.49 7.27
CA PHE A 68 10.81 17.93 6.01
C PHE A 68 10.43 16.44 5.85
N LEU A 69 10.44 15.69 6.94
CA LEU A 69 10.06 14.26 6.95
C LEU A 69 8.60 14.01 6.61
N SER A 70 7.72 15.01 6.78
CA SER A 70 6.31 14.94 6.40
C SER A 70 6.04 15.40 4.96
N SER A 71 7.06 15.85 4.22
CA SER A 71 6.88 16.32 2.85
C SER A 71 6.31 15.21 1.96
N THR A 72 5.45 15.60 1.02
CA THR A 72 4.88 14.71 0.01
C THR A 72 5.98 13.97 -0.74
N PHE A 73 7.07 14.65 -1.08
CA PHE A 73 8.18 14.02 -1.78
C PHE A 73 8.83 12.88 -0.99
N VAL A 74 9.29 13.13 0.24
CA VAL A 74 10.00 12.12 1.06
C VAL A 74 9.10 10.93 1.31
N THR A 75 7.89 11.20 1.80
CA THR A 75 6.91 10.15 2.09
C THR A 75 6.54 9.35 0.86
N ARG A 76 6.39 9.99 -0.31
CA ARG A 76 6.06 9.30 -1.56
C ARG A 76 7.20 8.44 -2.08
N VAL A 77 8.45 8.90 -1.98
CA VAL A 77 9.63 8.09 -2.31
C VAL A 77 9.63 6.82 -1.46
N LEU A 78 9.50 6.96 -0.14
CA LEU A 78 9.45 5.82 0.77
C LEU A 78 8.28 4.90 0.46
N ALA A 79 7.09 5.46 0.24
CA ALA A 79 5.88 4.73 -0.11
C ALA A 79 6.04 3.97 -1.45
N THR A 80 6.70 4.55 -2.44
CA THR A 80 7.01 3.88 -3.72
C THR A 80 7.90 2.65 -3.51
N PHE A 81 8.96 2.77 -2.73
CA PHE A 81 9.83 1.62 -2.45
C PHE A 81 9.11 0.52 -1.69
N VAL A 82 8.34 0.84 -0.65
CA VAL A 82 7.60 -0.18 0.12
C VAL A 82 6.51 -0.84 -0.70
N GLU A 83 5.77 -0.08 -1.52
CA GLU A 83 4.68 -0.64 -2.34
C GLU A 83 5.21 -1.65 -3.34
N ILE A 84 6.33 -1.33 -4.00
CA ILE A 84 7.02 -2.27 -4.90
C ILE A 84 7.53 -3.49 -4.13
N ALA A 85 8.22 -3.27 -2.99
CA ALA A 85 8.76 -4.35 -2.19
C ALA A 85 7.66 -5.31 -1.70
N TRP A 86 6.55 -4.77 -1.21
CA TRP A 86 5.43 -5.54 -0.72
C TRP A 86 4.75 -6.37 -1.80
N ILE A 87 4.48 -5.79 -2.97
CA ILE A 87 3.90 -6.55 -4.08
C ILE A 87 4.88 -7.59 -4.61
N HIS A 88 6.18 -7.29 -4.63
CA HIS A 88 7.20 -8.29 -4.92
C HIS A 88 7.16 -9.45 -3.91
N GLN A 89 7.00 -9.16 -2.61
CA GLN A 89 6.85 -10.17 -1.57
C GLN A 89 5.61 -11.05 -1.81
N LEU A 90 4.44 -10.45 -2.05
CA LEU A 90 3.22 -11.21 -2.33
C LEU A 90 3.35 -12.08 -3.58
N ALA A 91 3.95 -11.55 -4.65
CA ALA A 91 4.25 -12.32 -5.85
C ALA A 91 5.18 -13.51 -5.55
N HIS A 92 6.19 -13.30 -4.69
CA HIS A 92 7.09 -14.36 -4.27
C HIS A 92 6.40 -15.42 -3.42
N VAL A 93 5.53 -15.03 -2.49
CA VAL A 93 4.69 -15.95 -1.71
C VAL A 93 3.89 -16.87 -2.63
N LEU A 94 3.23 -16.35 -3.66
CA LEU A 94 2.49 -17.18 -4.62
C LEU A 94 3.38 -18.22 -5.30
N ARG A 95 4.61 -17.85 -5.70
CA ARG A 95 5.55 -18.77 -6.35
C ARG A 95 6.10 -19.83 -5.38
N VAL A 96 6.40 -19.46 -4.14
CA VAL A 96 6.83 -20.38 -3.08
C VAL A 96 5.72 -21.39 -2.80
N LEU A 97 4.47 -20.93 -2.69
CA LEU A 97 3.31 -21.78 -2.46
C LEU A 97 2.95 -22.64 -3.67
N ASP A 98 3.28 -22.24 -4.89
CA ASP A 98 3.09 -23.06 -6.09
C ASP A 98 4.25 -24.04 -6.35
N ALA A 99 5.38 -23.87 -5.63
CA ALA A 99 6.66 -24.53 -5.92
C ALA A 99 7.09 -24.39 -7.40
N GLY A 100 6.65 -23.32 -8.06
CA GLY A 100 6.93 -23.04 -9.48
C GLY A 100 6.34 -24.03 -10.48
N GLN A 101 5.35 -24.85 -10.09
CA GLN A 101 4.78 -25.89 -10.95
C GLN A 101 3.83 -25.33 -12.03
N THR A 102 3.19 -24.20 -11.76
CA THR A 102 2.11 -23.67 -12.59
C THR A 102 2.55 -22.41 -13.33
N GLY A 103 2.78 -22.53 -14.63
CA GLY A 103 3.31 -21.44 -15.46
C GLY A 103 2.49 -20.14 -15.42
N TRP A 104 1.15 -20.23 -15.36
CA TRP A 104 0.31 -19.03 -15.30
C TRP A 104 0.31 -18.36 -13.92
N VAL A 105 0.48 -19.10 -12.82
CA VAL A 105 0.64 -18.52 -11.47
C VAL A 105 1.93 -17.72 -11.43
N THR A 106 3.01 -18.26 -12.01
CA THR A 106 4.28 -17.55 -12.18
C THR A 106 4.09 -16.29 -13.03
N ALA A 107 3.39 -16.37 -14.16
CA ALA A 107 3.11 -15.21 -15.01
C ALA A 107 2.31 -14.12 -14.27
N PHE A 108 1.25 -14.49 -13.53
CA PHE A 108 0.44 -13.56 -12.74
C PHE A 108 1.27 -12.87 -11.67
N SER A 109 2.13 -13.63 -10.97
CA SER A 109 3.01 -13.09 -9.94
C SER A 109 3.94 -12.00 -10.49
N TRP A 110 4.52 -12.18 -11.68
CA TRP A 110 5.37 -11.17 -12.31
C TRP A 110 4.57 -9.98 -12.84
N TRP A 111 3.37 -10.23 -13.37
CA TRP A 111 2.47 -9.15 -13.80
C TRP A 111 2.07 -8.23 -12.65
N MET A 112 1.87 -8.75 -11.45
CA MET A 112 1.64 -7.93 -10.26
C MET A 112 2.80 -6.95 -10.02
N VAL A 113 4.05 -7.41 -10.15
CA VAL A 113 5.26 -6.58 -9.97
C VAL A 113 5.37 -5.52 -11.06
N VAL A 114 5.14 -5.88 -12.32
CA VAL A 114 5.13 -4.90 -13.43
C VAL A 114 4.05 -3.85 -13.19
N GLN A 115 2.85 -4.29 -12.80
CA GLN A 115 1.71 -3.40 -12.59
C GLN A 115 1.94 -2.41 -11.46
N VAL A 116 2.55 -2.81 -10.33
CA VAL A 116 2.83 -1.87 -9.23
C VAL A 116 3.82 -0.79 -9.69
N VAL A 117 4.84 -1.16 -10.47
CA VAL A 117 5.81 -0.18 -11.02
C VAL A 117 5.13 0.82 -11.94
N VAL A 118 4.21 0.36 -12.80
CA VAL A 118 3.41 1.25 -13.65
C VAL A 118 2.51 2.16 -12.80
N SER A 119 1.87 1.62 -11.76
CA SER A 119 1.05 2.41 -10.82
C SER A 119 1.88 3.50 -10.13
N GLN A 120 3.13 3.23 -9.74
CA GLN A 120 4.02 4.27 -9.18
C GLN A 120 4.28 5.40 -10.19
N GLY A 121 4.45 5.05 -11.47
CA GLY A 121 4.59 6.05 -12.54
C GLY A 121 3.37 6.98 -12.62
N PHE A 122 2.16 6.46 -12.46
CA PHE A 122 0.95 7.27 -12.44
C PHE A 122 0.87 8.19 -11.22
N VAL A 123 1.22 7.70 -10.02
CA VAL A 123 1.23 8.53 -8.80
C VAL A 123 2.24 9.68 -8.91
N TRP A 124 3.46 9.38 -9.33
CA TRP A 124 4.47 10.41 -9.56
C TRP A 124 4.05 11.37 -10.66
N GLY A 125 3.43 10.86 -11.73
CA GLY A 125 2.80 11.69 -12.74
C GLY A 125 1.75 12.63 -12.15
N ALA A 126 0.88 12.15 -11.26
CA ALA A 126 -0.15 12.95 -10.60
C ALA A 126 0.47 14.09 -9.79
N ILE A 127 1.50 13.80 -9.00
CA ILE A 127 2.21 14.77 -8.16
C ILE A 127 2.95 15.81 -9.01
N LEU A 128 3.71 15.35 -10.01
CA LEU A 128 4.58 16.23 -10.82
C LEU A 128 3.81 17.05 -11.85
N THR A 129 2.62 16.61 -12.26
CA THR A 129 1.80 17.33 -13.24
C THR A 129 0.55 17.97 -12.63
N GLY A 130 0.21 17.66 -11.39
CA GLY A 130 -1.03 18.07 -10.74
C GLY A 130 -2.30 17.42 -11.31
N ARG A 131 -2.17 16.43 -12.20
CA ARG A 131 -3.31 15.76 -12.86
C ARG A 131 -3.87 14.66 -11.96
N LEU A 132 -4.91 14.98 -11.20
CA LEU A 132 -5.57 14.04 -10.29
C LEU A 132 -6.16 12.81 -10.99
N SER A 133 -6.48 12.89 -12.28
CA SER A 133 -6.94 11.74 -13.08
C SER A 133 -5.91 10.60 -13.14
N LEU A 134 -4.63 10.88 -12.87
CA LEU A 134 -3.60 9.84 -12.82
C LEU A 134 -3.73 8.94 -11.58
N TYR A 135 -4.30 9.42 -10.47
CA TYR A 135 -4.62 8.57 -9.32
C TYR A 135 -5.67 7.50 -9.66
N PHE A 136 -6.62 7.80 -10.56
CA PHE A 136 -7.56 6.78 -11.04
C PHE A 136 -6.84 5.61 -11.71
N PHE A 137 -5.82 5.88 -12.54
CA PHE A 137 -5.06 4.83 -13.24
C PHE A 137 -4.16 4.04 -12.30
N GLU A 138 -3.58 4.69 -11.29
CA GLU A 138 -2.88 3.98 -10.22
C GLU A 138 -3.81 2.99 -9.52
N GLU A 139 -4.96 3.46 -9.03
CA GLU A 139 -5.94 2.66 -8.29
C GLU A 139 -6.53 1.53 -9.15
N ALA A 140 -6.67 1.76 -10.46
CA ALA A 140 -7.06 0.72 -11.41
C ALA A 140 -5.97 -0.36 -11.51
N GLY A 141 -4.70 0.04 -11.50
CA GLY A 141 -3.57 -0.89 -11.44
C GLY A 141 -3.55 -1.71 -10.15
N TRP A 142 -3.85 -1.10 -9.00
CA TRP A 142 -4.02 -1.84 -7.75
C TRP A 142 -5.15 -2.87 -7.81
N ALA A 143 -6.27 -2.53 -8.44
CA ALA A 143 -7.36 -3.48 -8.67
C ALA A 143 -6.90 -4.69 -9.49
N VAL A 144 -6.13 -4.47 -10.56
CA VAL A 144 -5.55 -5.55 -11.38
C VAL A 144 -4.64 -6.45 -10.54
N ILE A 145 -3.73 -5.88 -9.75
CA ILE A 145 -2.81 -6.63 -8.87
C ILE A 145 -3.60 -7.57 -7.95
N PHE A 146 -4.63 -7.06 -7.28
CA PHE A 146 -5.39 -7.88 -6.33
C PHE A 146 -6.35 -8.86 -7.00
N VAL A 147 -6.84 -8.59 -8.22
CA VAL A 147 -7.53 -9.63 -9.01
C VAL A 147 -6.58 -10.78 -9.32
N LEU A 148 -5.38 -10.50 -9.82
CA LEU A 148 -4.38 -11.54 -10.13
C LEU A 148 -4.01 -12.34 -8.88
N ASN A 149 -3.74 -11.65 -7.76
CA ASN A 149 -3.43 -12.28 -6.47
C ASN A 149 -4.57 -13.17 -5.97
N THR A 150 -5.82 -12.69 -6.07
CA THR A 150 -7.00 -13.43 -5.62
C THR A 150 -7.24 -14.67 -6.47
N VAL A 151 -7.14 -14.56 -7.80
CA VAL A 151 -7.32 -15.69 -8.71
C VAL A 151 -6.24 -16.76 -8.50
N ALA A 152 -4.97 -16.35 -8.41
CA ALA A 152 -3.86 -17.27 -8.11
C ALA A 152 -4.04 -17.95 -6.74
N SER A 153 -4.42 -17.17 -5.72
CA SER A 153 -4.64 -17.72 -4.38
C SER A 153 -5.82 -18.68 -4.32
N ALA A 154 -6.90 -18.41 -5.06
CA ALA A 154 -8.09 -19.27 -5.13
C ALA A 154 -7.75 -20.62 -5.76
N TYR A 155 -6.98 -20.59 -6.85
CA TYR A 155 -6.49 -21.81 -7.50
C TYR A 155 -5.62 -22.64 -6.57
N LEU A 156 -4.59 -22.02 -5.96
CA LEU A 156 -3.71 -22.71 -5.03
C LEU A 156 -4.48 -23.26 -3.84
N TYR A 157 -5.43 -22.50 -3.29
CA TYR A 157 -6.27 -22.94 -2.18
C TYR A 157 -7.11 -24.18 -2.54
N GLY A 158 -7.67 -24.21 -3.76
CA GLY A 158 -8.38 -25.39 -4.28
C GLY A 158 -7.49 -26.62 -4.42
N MET A 159 -6.24 -26.42 -4.84
CA MET A 159 -5.24 -27.50 -4.94
C MET A 159 -4.82 -28.02 -3.57
N TYR A 160 -4.58 -27.13 -2.59
CA TYR A 160 -4.22 -27.51 -1.22
C TYR A 160 -5.36 -28.18 -0.43
N GLY A 161 -6.61 -28.03 -0.87
CA GLY A 161 -7.75 -28.71 -0.28
C GLY A 161 -7.69 -30.25 -0.34
N THR A 162 -6.78 -30.82 -1.14
CA THR A 162 -6.56 -32.27 -1.27
C THR A 162 -5.34 -32.79 -0.50
N LEU A 163 -4.57 -31.92 0.18
CA LEU A 163 -3.32 -32.26 0.86
C LEU A 163 -3.40 -31.89 2.35
N ASP A 164 -3.51 -32.89 3.23
CA ASP A 164 -3.64 -32.73 4.70
C ASP A 164 -2.44 -32.04 5.39
N ALA A 165 -1.35 -31.74 4.67
CA ALA A 165 -0.08 -31.25 5.23
C ALA A 165 0.15 -29.72 5.12
N ALA A 166 -0.82 -28.92 4.67
CA ALA A 166 -0.57 -27.53 4.25
C ALA A 166 -1.10 -26.43 5.21
N GLY A 167 -1.28 -26.71 6.50
CA GLY A 167 -1.96 -25.81 7.46
C GLY A 167 -1.55 -24.33 7.39
N ASP A 168 -0.26 -24.03 7.52
CA ASP A 168 0.19 -22.62 7.54
C ASP A 168 0.13 -21.94 6.15
N ALA A 169 0.39 -22.69 5.08
CA ALA A 169 0.27 -22.21 3.70
C ALA A 169 -1.19 -21.85 3.38
N ARG A 170 -2.12 -22.67 3.88
CA ARG A 170 -3.56 -22.45 3.73
C ARG A 170 -4.02 -21.16 4.40
N LEU A 171 -3.47 -20.84 5.57
CA LEU A 171 -3.77 -19.58 6.26
C LEU A 171 -3.37 -18.36 5.40
N LEU A 172 -2.19 -18.36 4.78
CA LEU A 172 -1.76 -17.26 3.91
C LEU A 172 -2.69 -17.09 2.70
N LEU A 173 -3.12 -18.19 2.09
CA LEU A 173 -4.08 -18.16 0.99
C LEU A 173 -5.46 -17.65 1.44
N GLN A 174 -5.93 -18.05 2.62
CA GLN A 174 -7.16 -17.53 3.21
C GLN A 174 -7.10 -16.02 3.45
N LEU A 175 -5.96 -15.52 3.95
CA LEU A 175 -5.76 -14.07 4.13
C LEU A 175 -5.81 -13.34 2.78
N ASN A 176 -5.15 -13.86 1.75
CA ASN A 176 -5.19 -13.29 0.40
C ASN A 176 -6.62 -13.25 -0.16
N LEU A 177 -7.38 -14.34 0.02
CA LEU A 177 -8.77 -14.44 -0.45
C LEU A 177 -9.70 -13.52 0.33
N LEU A 178 -9.56 -13.45 1.65
CA LEU A 178 -10.33 -12.54 2.49
C LEU A 178 -10.04 -11.09 2.10
N PHE A 179 -8.76 -10.74 1.91
CA PHE A 179 -8.39 -9.42 1.42
C PHE A 179 -9.03 -9.14 0.07
N GLY A 180 -8.92 -10.04 -0.91
CA GLY A 180 -9.55 -9.89 -2.22
C GLY A 180 -11.08 -9.72 -2.14
N ALA A 181 -11.75 -10.51 -1.32
CA ALA A 181 -13.20 -10.49 -1.14
C ALA A 181 -13.71 -9.17 -0.54
N VAL A 182 -12.93 -8.51 0.31
CA VAL A 182 -13.29 -7.22 0.92
C VAL A 182 -12.80 -6.04 0.06
N TYR A 183 -11.54 -6.10 -0.39
CA TYR A 183 -10.87 -5.05 -1.13
C TYR A 183 -11.48 -4.81 -2.50
N LEU A 184 -11.73 -5.86 -3.30
CA LEU A 184 -12.16 -5.68 -4.69
C LEU A 184 -13.54 -5.01 -4.81
N PRO A 185 -14.57 -5.39 -4.02
CA PRO A 185 -15.83 -4.64 -4.00
C PRO A 185 -15.66 -3.18 -3.57
N TRP A 186 -14.86 -2.93 -2.53
CA TRP A 186 -14.54 -1.58 -2.09
C TRP A 186 -13.84 -0.77 -3.19
N GLN A 187 -12.91 -1.40 -3.91
CA GLN A 187 -12.14 -0.76 -4.98
C GLN A 187 -13.03 -0.33 -6.15
N VAL A 188 -14.09 -1.09 -6.46
CA VAL A 188 -15.09 -0.66 -7.45
C VAL A 188 -15.79 0.62 -7.01
N VAL A 189 -16.14 0.75 -5.72
CA VAL A 189 -16.75 1.98 -5.18
C VAL A 189 -15.74 3.13 -5.23
N HIS A 190 -14.49 2.88 -4.82
CA HIS A 190 -13.42 3.88 -4.81
C HIS A 190 -13.13 4.42 -6.22
N LEU A 191 -12.97 3.54 -7.21
CA LEU A 191 -12.73 3.93 -8.60
C LEU A 191 -13.88 4.75 -9.21
N ARG A 192 -15.13 4.45 -8.84
CA ARG A 192 -16.29 5.24 -9.26
C ARG A 192 -16.24 6.65 -8.68
N ALA A 193 -15.87 6.78 -7.40
CA ALA A 193 -15.70 8.09 -6.75
C ALA A 193 -14.60 8.90 -7.44
N LEU A 194 -13.42 8.32 -7.64
CA LEU A 194 -12.30 8.97 -8.32
C LEU A 194 -12.63 9.37 -9.76
N ARG A 195 -13.39 8.55 -10.48
CA ARG A 195 -13.86 8.90 -11.83
C ARG A 195 -14.82 10.08 -11.81
N ALA A 196 -15.74 10.13 -10.85
CA ALA A 196 -16.66 11.24 -10.70
C ALA A 196 -15.90 12.54 -10.37
N ASP A 197 -14.95 12.48 -9.44
CA ASP A 197 -14.10 13.61 -9.08
C ASP A 197 -13.25 14.09 -10.25
N ALA A 198 -12.65 13.16 -11.02
CA ALA A 198 -11.87 13.49 -12.21
C ALA A 198 -12.71 14.17 -13.30
N LEU A 199 -13.98 13.78 -13.47
CA LEU A 199 -14.91 14.42 -14.40
C LEU A 199 -15.38 15.81 -13.89
N ALA A 200 -15.58 15.96 -12.58
CA ALA A 200 -15.97 17.23 -11.97
C ALA A 200 -14.82 18.25 -11.92
N SER A 201 -13.58 17.78 -11.81
CA SER A 201 -12.36 18.60 -11.76
C SER A 201 -11.83 19.02 -13.15
N VAL A 202 -12.60 18.78 -14.22
CA VAL A 202 -12.43 19.42 -15.55
C VAL A 202 -12.75 20.94 -15.50
N SER A 203 -12.91 21.52 -14.31
CA SER A 203 -12.97 22.96 -14.10
C SER A 203 -11.63 23.64 -14.48
N PRO A 204 -11.64 24.83 -15.12
CA PRO A 204 -10.44 25.50 -15.65
C PRO A 204 -9.32 25.76 -14.63
N ALA A 205 -9.62 25.70 -13.33
CA ALA A 205 -8.65 25.87 -12.24
C ALA A 205 -7.62 24.72 -12.11
N ALA A 206 -7.88 23.55 -12.70
CA ALA A 206 -6.92 22.45 -12.76
C ALA A 206 -5.78 22.69 -13.80
N ARG A 207 -5.87 23.76 -14.60
CA ARG A 207 -4.78 24.29 -15.43
C ARG A 207 -3.90 25.27 -14.67
N ASP A 208 -3.52 24.94 -13.44
CA ASP A 208 -2.48 25.72 -12.76
C ASP A 208 -1.15 25.42 -13.48
N GLY A 209 -0.78 26.30 -14.41
CA GLY A 209 0.31 26.19 -15.39
C GLY A 209 1.72 26.22 -14.82
N GLY A 210 1.89 25.77 -13.57
CA GLY A 210 3.18 25.57 -12.94
C GLY A 210 4.00 24.52 -13.68
N THR A 211 5.30 24.75 -13.76
CA THR A 211 6.21 23.80 -14.39
C THR A 211 6.36 22.54 -13.52
N ILE A 212 6.86 21.44 -14.09
CA ILE A 212 7.21 20.22 -13.32
C ILE A 212 8.18 20.57 -12.17
N ARG A 213 9.07 21.54 -12.40
CA ARG A 213 10.01 22.03 -11.37
C ARG A 213 9.27 22.67 -10.20
N ASP A 214 8.24 23.46 -10.47
CA ASP A 214 7.44 24.11 -9.41
C ASP A 214 6.67 23.06 -8.61
N ARG A 215 6.15 22.03 -9.26
CA ARG A 215 5.46 20.90 -8.62
C ARG A 215 6.39 20.03 -7.77
N LEU A 216 7.61 19.79 -8.25
CA LEU A 216 8.64 19.11 -7.48
C LEU A 216 9.06 19.94 -6.25
N ARG A 217 9.24 21.25 -6.43
CA ARG A 217 9.55 22.16 -5.32
C ARG A 217 8.43 22.16 -4.29
N ARG A 218 7.17 22.22 -4.75
CA ARG A 218 5.98 22.14 -3.91
C ARG A 218 5.97 20.85 -3.10
N SER A 219 6.12 19.68 -3.73
CA SER A 219 6.08 18.40 -3.01
C SER A 219 7.23 18.24 -1.99
N LEU A 220 8.35 18.95 -2.17
CA LEU A 220 9.46 18.99 -1.22
C LEU A 220 9.21 19.95 -0.05
N HIS A 221 8.66 21.13 -0.31
CA HIS A 221 8.70 22.25 0.62
C HIS A 221 7.34 22.68 1.17
N ASP A 222 6.28 22.55 0.39
CA ASP A 222 4.95 22.97 0.80
C ASP A 222 4.37 21.91 1.74
N ARG A 223 3.83 22.38 2.86
CA ARG A 223 3.27 21.55 3.93
C ARG A 223 2.12 22.31 4.57
N LYS A 224 0.90 21.88 4.28
CA LYS A 224 -0.32 22.46 4.85
C LYS A 224 -0.69 21.71 6.11
N ARG A 225 -0.43 22.30 7.27
CA ARG A 225 -0.81 21.68 8.54
C ARG A 225 -2.33 21.72 8.72
N ALA A 226 -2.96 20.57 8.89
CA ALA A 226 -4.40 20.47 9.13
C ALA A 226 -4.76 19.22 9.93
N THR A 227 -5.87 19.28 10.68
CA THR A 227 -6.43 18.13 11.40
C THR A 227 -7.92 17.94 11.08
N ASP A 228 -8.50 18.75 10.21
CA ASP A 228 -9.91 18.64 9.87
C ASP A 228 -10.17 17.48 8.89
N ALA A 229 -11.33 16.82 8.99
CA ALA A 229 -11.59 15.63 8.19
C ALA A 229 -11.62 15.86 6.67
N ALA A 230 -11.96 17.07 6.20
CA ALA A 230 -12.01 17.38 4.78
C ALA A 230 -10.60 17.37 4.17
N SER A 231 -9.63 17.96 4.87
CA SER A 231 -8.22 17.99 4.45
C SER A 231 -7.58 16.59 4.37
N TRP A 232 -8.15 15.57 5.01
CA TRP A 232 -7.60 14.20 5.04
C TRP A 232 -8.36 13.20 4.15
N GLY A 233 -9.21 13.68 3.22
CA GLY A 233 -9.97 12.81 2.31
C GLY A 233 -11.16 12.10 2.98
N GLY A 234 -11.62 12.62 4.12
CA GLY A 234 -12.74 12.07 4.86
C GLY A 234 -12.52 10.61 5.28
N TRP A 235 -13.60 9.84 5.37
CA TRP A 235 -13.56 8.47 5.88
C TRP A 235 -12.67 7.55 5.05
N ILE A 236 -12.73 7.68 3.72
CA ILE A 236 -11.95 6.85 2.80
C ILE A 236 -10.45 7.04 3.05
N GLY A 237 -9.99 8.30 3.14
CA GLY A 237 -8.58 8.59 3.41
C GLY A 237 -8.09 8.07 4.77
N LEU A 238 -8.92 8.17 5.81
CA LEU A 238 -8.55 7.65 7.14
C LEU A 238 -8.49 6.14 7.20
N VAL A 239 -9.43 5.44 6.56
CA VAL A 239 -9.41 3.98 6.46
C VAL A 239 -8.14 3.53 5.76
N TRP A 240 -7.79 4.14 4.63
CA TRP A 240 -6.55 3.81 3.94
C TRP A 240 -5.32 4.09 4.80
N MET A 241 -5.26 5.26 5.45
CA MET A 241 -4.10 5.59 6.29
C MET A 241 -3.92 4.63 7.46
N ALA A 242 -4.99 4.24 8.15
CA ALA A 242 -4.89 3.31 9.27
C ALA A 242 -4.68 1.86 8.79
N ALA A 243 -5.50 1.37 7.86
CA ALA A 243 -5.43 -0.02 7.39
C ALA A 243 -4.09 -0.32 6.72
N TYR A 244 -3.62 0.59 5.86
CA TYR A 244 -2.41 0.39 5.09
C TYR A 244 -1.16 0.44 5.98
N TRP A 245 -1.08 1.38 6.92
CA TRP A 245 0.17 1.62 7.65
C TRP A 245 0.20 1.08 9.08
N ALA A 246 -0.94 0.71 9.67
CA ALA A 246 -0.99 0.32 11.08
C ALA A 246 -1.69 -1.02 11.33
N VAL A 247 -2.91 -1.22 10.82
CA VAL A 247 -3.80 -2.25 11.38
C VAL A 247 -4.09 -3.46 10.49
N LEU A 248 -3.88 -3.37 9.18
CA LEU A 248 -4.20 -4.48 8.26
C LEU A 248 -2.96 -5.04 7.55
N ILE A 249 -2.25 -4.20 6.79
CA ILE A 249 -1.12 -4.68 5.98
C ILE A 249 0.08 -5.10 6.85
N PRO A 250 0.49 -4.36 7.90
CA PRO A 250 1.62 -4.79 8.70
C PRO A 250 1.40 -6.14 9.41
N PRO A 251 0.28 -6.40 10.09
CA PRO A 251 0.02 -7.73 10.66
C PRO A 251 -0.04 -8.84 9.60
N TRP A 252 -0.59 -8.58 8.41
CA TRP A 252 -0.61 -9.55 7.31
C TRP A 252 0.81 -9.91 6.84
N VAL A 253 1.65 -8.91 6.61
CA VAL A 253 3.05 -9.10 6.21
C VAL A 253 3.86 -9.78 7.32
N HIS A 254 3.58 -9.47 8.58
CA HIS A 254 4.19 -10.16 9.72
C HIS A 254 3.85 -11.64 9.71
N GLN A 255 2.58 -11.98 9.42
CA GLN A 255 2.15 -13.37 9.30
C GLN A 255 2.84 -14.11 8.14
N ILE A 256 3.08 -13.44 7.01
CA ILE A 256 3.88 -14.01 5.90
C ILE A 256 5.27 -14.39 6.40
N VAL A 257 5.96 -13.47 7.10
CA VAL A 257 7.31 -13.74 7.64
C VAL A 257 7.29 -14.86 8.67
N ARG A 258 6.28 -14.93 9.55
CA ARG A 258 6.20 -16.00 10.54
C ARG A 258 6.01 -17.39 9.93
N VAL A 259 5.30 -17.49 8.80
CA VAL A 259 5.01 -18.77 8.15
C VAL A 259 6.12 -19.20 7.21
N LEU A 260 6.71 -18.27 6.45
CA LEU A 260 7.66 -18.57 5.38
C LEU A 260 9.10 -18.11 5.68
N GLY A 261 9.30 -17.23 6.65
CA GLY A 261 10.63 -16.74 7.03
C GLY A 261 11.38 -17.69 7.97
N THR A 262 10.73 -18.70 8.55
CA THR A 262 11.38 -19.65 9.47
C THR A 262 11.60 -21.04 8.86
N ARG A 263 11.47 -21.17 7.54
CA ARG A 263 11.60 -22.43 6.80
C ARG A 263 12.89 -22.48 6.01
#